data_AF-A0A0L6UR73-F1
#
_entry.id   AF-A0A0L6UR73-F1
#
_cell.length_a   1.000
_cell.length_b   1.000
_cell.length_c   1.000
_cell.angle_alpha   90.00
_cell.angle_beta   90.00
_cell.angle_gamma   90.00
#
_symmetry.space_group_name_H-M   'P 1'
#
loop_
_entity.id
_entity.type
_entity.pdbx_description
1 polymer ?
#
loop_
_entity_poly.entity_id
_entity_poly.type
_entity_poly.pdbx_seq_one_letter_code
_entity_poly.pdbx_strand_id
1 'polypeptide(L)'
;MDALNARLDEETLRQTQACLDAQQQPAPALAPSPIKLAKPQPFDGTRGATAEVFVAQIALHAITYPECFPTNASKVAFTTLFMRDYAATWCQPYLNQIFNGQLL
;
A
#
# COMPACT_ATOMS: atom_id res chain seq x y z
N MET A 1 23.53 -41.98 45.26
CA MET A 1 23.88 -41.44 43.93
C MET A 1 22.84 -40.36 43.59
N ASP A 2 22.81 -39.23 44.32
CA ASP A 2 21.56 -38.43 44.35
C ASP A 2 21.72 -36.92 44.17
N ALA A 3 22.94 -36.38 44.19
CA ALA A 3 23.14 -34.93 44.05
C ALA A 3 23.29 -34.45 42.60
N LEU A 4 23.75 -35.32 41.69
CA LEU A 4 23.95 -34.98 40.28
C LEU A 4 22.66 -35.06 39.46
N ASN A 5 21.76 -35.99 39.79
CA ASN A 5 20.48 -36.11 39.08
C ASN A 5 19.56 -34.92 39.36
N ALA A 6 19.48 -34.48 40.63
CA ALA A 6 18.66 -33.34 41.02
C ALA A 6 19.10 -32.01 40.37
N ARG A 7 20.40 -31.81 40.11
CA ARG A 7 20.90 -30.62 39.40
C ARG A 7 20.53 -30.61 37.93
N LEU A 8 20.43 -31.79 37.32
CA LEU A 8 20.08 -31.94 35.90
C LEU A 8 18.59 -31.65 35.66
N ASP A 9 17.74 -32.05 36.60
CA ASP A 9 16.29 -31.81 36.54
C ASP A 9 15.95 -30.32 36.66
N GLU A 10 16.63 -29.60 37.56
CA GLU A 10 16.48 -28.14 37.72
C GLU A 10 16.98 -27.34 36.51
N GLU A 11 18.10 -27.74 35.90
CA GLU A 11 18.60 -27.12 34.68
C GLU A 11 17.61 -27.29 33.52
N THR A 12 17.06 -28.50 33.38
CA THR A 12 16.08 -28.83 32.35
C THR A 12 14.80 -28.02 32.52
N LEU A 13 14.34 -27.83 33.76
CA LEU A 13 13.15 -27.04 34.07
C LEU A 13 13.38 -25.55 33.76
N ARG A 14 14.54 -24.99 34.14
CA ARG A 14 14.89 -23.60 33.84
C ARG A 14 15.03 -23.35 32.33
N GLN A 15 15.56 -24.32 31.59
CA GLN A 15 15.73 -24.21 30.14
C GLN A 15 14.39 -24.33 29.40
N THR A 16 13.51 -25.20 29.88
CA THR A 16 12.13 -25.30 29.37
C THR A 16 11.37 -24.00 29.62
N GLN A 17 11.47 -23.42 30.81
CA GLN A 17 10.82 -22.13 31.13
C GLN A 17 11.37 -20.99 30.27
N ALA A 18 12.70 -20.91 30.10
CA ALA A 18 13.31 -19.89 29.25
C ALA A 18 12.87 -20.00 27.77
N CYS A 19 12.64 -21.22 27.28
CA CYS A 19 12.10 -21.45 25.94
C CYS A 19 10.65 -20.97 25.83
N LEU A 20 9.82 -21.26 26.84
CA LEU A 20 8.42 -20.81 26.89
C LEU A 20 8.32 -19.28 26.99
N ASP A 21 9.16 -18.64 27.80
CA ASP A 21 9.23 -17.18 27.94
C ASP A 21 9.68 -16.52 26.62
N ALA A 22 10.65 -17.13 25.92
CA ALA A 22 11.09 -16.66 24.61
C ALA A 22 10.00 -16.79 23.52
N GLN A 23 9.07 -17.75 23.65
CA GLN A 23 7.92 -17.91 22.77
C GLN A 23 6.72 -17.03 23.15
N GLN A 24 6.63 -16.56 24.40
CA GLN A 24 5.62 -15.60 24.86
C GLN A 24 5.97 -14.16 24.52
N GLN A 25 7.21 -13.91 24.10
CA GLN A 25 7.59 -12.61 23.57
C GLN A 25 6.76 -12.37 22.30
N PRO A 26 5.97 -11.27 22.23
CA PRO A 26 5.18 -10.99 21.03
C PRO A 26 6.11 -11.00 19.83
N ALA A 27 5.85 -11.86 18.85
CA ALA A 27 6.53 -11.78 17.58
C ALA A 27 6.46 -10.32 17.13
N PRO A 28 7.57 -9.69 16.70
CA PRO A 28 7.51 -8.36 16.13
C PRO A 28 6.39 -8.37 15.10
N ALA A 29 5.35 -7.57 15.32
CA ALA A 29 4.22 -7.54 14.42
C ALA A 29 4.79 -7.26 13.03
N LEU A 30 4.68 -8.24 12.13
CA LEU A 30 4.95 -8.02 10.72
C LEU A 30 3.96 -6.96 10.28
N ALA A 31 4.41 -5.70 10.26
CA ALA A 31 3.65 -4.63 9.65
C ALA A 31 3.25 -5.14 8.26
N PRO A 32 1.96 -5.09 7.89
CA PRO A 32 1.53 -5.55 6.58
C PRO A 32 2.41 -4.88 5.54
N SER A 33 3.11 -5.69 4.71
CA SER A 33 3.88 -5.14 3.61
C SER A 33 2.94 -4.29 2.76
N PRO A 34 3.28 -3.02 2.45
CA PRO A 34 2.39 -2.16 1.71
C PRO A 34 2.02 -2.85 0.40
N ILE A 35 0.70 -2.95 0.14
CA ILE A 35 0.18 -3.50 -1.11
C ILE A 35 0.86 -2.71 -2.23
N LYS A 36 1.47 -3.40 -3.21
CA LYS A 36 2.17 -2.77 -4.33
C LYS A 36 1.33 -2.95 -5.59
N LEU A 37 0.65 -1.89 -6.00
CA LEU A 37 -0.11 -1.88 -7.24
C LEU A 37 0.79 -1.66 -8.45
N ALA A 38 0.45 -2.30 -9.57
CA ALA A 38 1.07 -2.00 -10.85
C ALA A 38 0.72 -0.57 -11.29
N LYS A 39 1.64 0.08 -12.01
CA LYS A 39 1.42 1.39 -12.59
C LYS A 39 0.23 1.32 -13.59
N PRO A 40 -0.75 2.26 -13.53
CA PRO A 40 -1.83 2.32 -14.51
C PRO A 40 -1.31 2.43 -15.95
N GLN A 41 -2.05 1.86 -16.89
CA GLN A 41 -1.70 1.97 -18.31
C GLN A 41 -2.03 3.38 -18.82
N PRO A 42 -1.22 3.92 -19.75
CA PRO A 42 -1.57 5.16 -20.44
C PRO A 42 -2.92 5.04 -21.18
N PHE A 43 -3.69 6.12 -21.19
CA PHE A 43 -5.01 6.20 -21.81
C PHE A 43 -5.05 7.29 -22.86
N ASP A 44 -5.41 6.93 -24.09
CA ASP A 44 -5.45 7.82 -25.26
C ASP A 44 -6.80 8.54 -25.43
N GLY A 45 -7.83 8.14 -24.68
CA GLY A 45 -9.20 8.64 -24.82
C GLY A 45 -10.17 7.65 -25.48
N THR A 46 -9.74 6.42 -25.79
CA THR A 46 -10.59 5.38 -26.37
C THR A 46 -11.79 5.08 -25.48
N ARG A 47 -13.01 5.20 -26.03
CA ARG A 47 -14.26 4.96 -25.30
C ARG A 47 -14.57 3.47 -25.14
N GLY A 48 -15.54 3.15 -24.29
CA GLY A 48 -16.00 1.77 -24.04
C GLY A 48 -15.16 1.07 -22.97
N ALA A 49 -14.98 -0.24 -23.11
CA ALA A 49 -14.31 -1.08 -22.11
C ALA A 49 -12.92 -0.57 -21.69
N THR A 50 -12.14 0.00 -22.63
CA THR A 50 -10.82 0.58 -22.32
C THR A 50 -10.91 1.72 -21.32
N ALA A 51 -11.92 2.59 -21.44
CA ALA A 51 -12.14 3.69 -20.50
C ALA A 51 -12.54 3.16 -19.12
N GLU A 52 -13.41 2.14 -19.06
CA GLU A 52 -13.83 1.52 -17.79
C GLU A 52 -12.65 0.88 -17.05
N VAL A 53 -11.79 0.14 -17.77
CA VAL A 53 -10.58 -0.47 -17.20
C VAL A 53 -9.63 0.60 -16.68
N PHE A 54 -9.43 1.69 -17.44
CA PHE A 54 -8.58 2.80 -17.00
C PHE A 54 -9.12 3.42 -15.70
N VAL A 55 -10.42 3.74 -15.65
CA VAL A 55 -11.05 4.31 -14.44
C VAL A 55 -10.94 3.35 -13.25
N ALA A 56 -11.13 2.05 -13.46
CA ALA A 56 -10.99 1.04 -12.41
C ALA A 56 -9.55 0.98 -11.86
N GLN A 57 -8.53 1.08 -12.71
CA GLN A 57 -7.12 1.12 -12.28
C GLN A 57 -6.84 2.35 -11.42
N ILE A 58 -7.31 3.53 -11.83
CA ILE A 58 -7.15 4.77 -11.07
C ILE A 58 -7.87 4.69 -9.72
N ALA A 59 -9.11 4.21 -9.71
CA ALA A 59 -9.89 4.04 -8.47
C ALA A 59 -9.19 3.08 -7.50
N LEU A 60 -8.62 1.99 -8.00
CA LEU A 60 -7.89 1.03 -7.18
C LEU A 60 -6.66 1.67 -6.51
N HIS A 61 -5.91 2.53 -7.22
CA HIS A 61 -4.81 3.31 -6.64
C HIS A 61 -5.29 4.27 -5.56
N ALA A 62 -6.38 5.00 -5.81
CA ALA A 62 -6.93 5.96 -4.87
C ALA A 62 -7.42 5.29 -3.56
N ILE A 63 -8.03 4.11 -3.66
CA ILE A 63 -8.53 3.35 -2.50
C ILE A 63 -7.39 2.68 -1.73
N THR A 64 -6.34 2.25 -2.42
CA THR A 64 -5.21 1.54 -1.78
C THR A 64 -4.28 2.51 -1.06
N TYR A 65 -4.14 3.74 -1.54
CA TYR A 65 -3.26 4.76 -0.95
C TYR A 65 -4.03 6.05 -0.63
N PRO A 66 -5.03 6.01 0.27
CA PRO A 66 -5.90 7.17 0.54
C PRO A 66 -5.11 8.40 1.02
N GLU A 67 -4.05 8.20 1.79
CA GLU A 67 -3.15 9.26 2.28
C GLU A 67 -2.42 10.00 1.13
N CYS A 68 -2.20 9.34 0.00
CA CYS A 68 -1.61 9.97 -1.19
C CYS A 68 -2.64 10.78 -1.99
N PHE A 69 -3.94 10.60 -1.73
CA PHE A 69 -5.03 11.21 -2.48
C PHE A 69 -6.07 11.92 -1.59
N PRO A 70 -5.65 12.86 -0.72
CA PRO A 70 -6.53 13.48 0.27
C PRO A 70 -7.60 14.38 -0.35
N THR A 71 -7.41 14.86 -1.58
CA THR A 71 -8.32 15.77 -2.27
C THR A 71 -8.73 15.25 -3.64
N ASN A 72 -9.87 15.72 -4.16
CA ASN A 72 -10.26 15.41 -5.54
C ASN A 72 -9.23 15.94 -6.55
N ALA A 73 -8.57 17.07 -6.25
CA ALA A 73 -7.49 17.62 -7.06
C ALA A 73 -6.32 16.64 -7.21
N SER A 74 -5.88 16.01 -6.11
CA SER A 74 -4.79 15.02 -6.14
C SER A 74 -5.15 13.77 -6.96
N LYS A 75 -6.41 13.32 -6.92
CA LYS A 75 -6.92 12.22 -7.75
C LYS A 75 -6.94 12.57 -9.23
N VAL A 76 -7.39 13.78 -9.58
CA VAL A 76 -7.41 14.28 -10.96
C VAL A 76 -5.99 14.44 -11.48
N ALA A 77 -5.10 15.08 -10.72
CA ALA A 77 -3.69 15.25 -11.08
C ALA A 77 -3.02 13.89 -11.37
N PHE A 78 -3.21 12.90 -10.51
CA PHE A 78 -2.69 11.56 -10.76
C PHE A 78 -3.28 10.90 -12.00
N THR A 79 -4.60 10.98 -12.20
CA THR A 79 -5.26 10.48 -13.42
C THR A 79 -4.64 11.08 -14.68
N THR A 80 -4.41 12.40 -14.69
CA THR A 80 -3.88 13.10 -15.87
C THR A 80 -2.46 12.70 -16.24
N LEU A 81 -1.64 12.20 -15.28
CA LEU A 81 -0.29 11.69 -15.58
C LEU A 81 -0.29 10.50 -16.54
N PHE A 82 -1.44 9.82 -16.67
CA PHE A 82 -1.60 8.67 -17.55
C PHE A 82 -2.36 9.00 -18.83
N MET A 83 -2.85 10.22 -19.01
CA MET A 83 -3.51 10.61 -20.25
C MET A 83 -2.49 10.90 -21.35
N ARG A 84 -2.77 10.44 -22.57
CA ARG A 84 -1.96 10.68 -23.78
C ARG A 84 -2.86 11.15 -24.91
N ASP A 85 -2.25 11.70 -25.96
CA ASP A 85 -2.87 11.99 -27.25
C ASP A 85 -4.12 12.87 -27.11
N TYR A 86 -5.27 12.36 -27.55
CA TYR A 86 -6.53 13.07 -27.46
C TYR A 86 -6.94 13.33 -26.01
N ALA A 87 -6.77 12.36 -25.10
CA ALA A 87 -7.07 12.55 -23.69
C ALA A 87 -6.18 13.62 -23.03
N ALA A 88 -4.88 13.68 -23.38
CA ALA A 88 -3.97 14.70 -22.85
C ALA A 88 -4.38 16.12 -23.29
N THR A 89 -4.77 16.27 -24.56
CA THR A 89 -5.30 17.55 -25.08
C THR A 89 -6.58 17.96 -24.36
N TRP A 90 -7.46 16.99 -24.09
CA TRP A 90 -8.73 17.23 -23.40
C TRP A 90 -8.54 17.65 -21.93
N CYS A 91 -7.57 17.08 -21.22
CA CYS A 91 -7.38 17.37 -19.79
C CYS A 91 -6.54 18.63 -19.50
N GLN A 92 -5.86 19.19 -20.49
CA GLN A 92 -5.00 20.36 -20.34
C GLN A 92 -5.65 21.56 -19.60
N PRO A 93 -6.90 22.00 -19.90
CA PRO A 93 -7.49 23.13 -19.18
C PRO A 93 -7.68 22.85 -17.68
N TYR A 94 -8.02 21.62 -17.30
CA TYR A 94 -8.19 21.22 -15.91
C TYR A 94 -6.85 21.21 -15.16
N LEU A 95 -5.78 20.75 -15.82
CA LEU A 95 -4.43 20.80 -15.27
C LEU A 95 -4.00 22.25 -14.97
N ASN A 96 -4.27 23.17 -15.90
CA ASN A 96 -3.99 24.59 -15.69
C ASN A 96 -4.75 25.14 -14.47
N GLN A 97 -6.01 24.74 -14.26
CA GLN A 97 -6.78 25.16 -13.08
C GLN A 97 -6.17 24.62 -11.78
N ILE A 98 -5.72 23.36 -11.76
CA ILE A 98 -5.02 22.77 -10.60
C ILE A 98 -3.72 23.53 -10.30
N PHE A 99 -2.90 23.80 -11.32
CA PHE A 99 -1.63 24.54 -11.13
C PHE A 99 -1.83 25.99 -10.70
N ASN A 100 -2.94 26.61 -11.11
CA ASN A 100 -3.32 27.95 -10.68
C ASN A 100 -4.04 27.98 -9.31
N GLY A 101 -4.17 26.82 -8.63
CA GLY A 101 -4.83 26.71 -7.33
C GLY A 101 -6.34 26.93 -7.35
N GLN A 102 -6.98 26.89 -8.51
CA GLN A 102 -8.43 27.12 -8.67
C GLN A 102 -9.28 25.90 -8.29
N LEU A 103 -8.65 24.73 -8.19
CA LEU A 103 -9.30 23.43 -8.00
C LEU A 103 -8.77 22.67 -6.77
N LEU A 104 -7.99 23.34 -5.91
CA LEU A 104 -7.39 22.80 -4.68
C LEU A 104 -8.32 22.94 -3.46
#